data_AF-A0A7T1HXN9-F1
#
_entry.id   AF-A0A7T1HXN9-F1
#
_cell.length_a   1.000
_cell.length_b   1.000
_cell.length_c   1.000
_cell.angle_alpha   90.00
_cell.angle_beta   90.00
_cell.angle_gamma   90.00
#
_symmetry.space_group_name_H-M   'P 1'
#
loop_
_entity.id
_entity.type
_entity.pdbx_description
1 polymer ?
#
loop_
_entity_poly.entity_id
_entity_poly.type
_entity_poly.pdbx_seq_one_letter_code
_entity_poly.pdbx_strand_id
1 'polypeptide(L)'
;MAWYLVFWRNRSTATVVPAASAGQARSHAQHRHKKGYGGIVAARRANADDSRLIRRGAWVRRRRDGSSPQFGSARSKARARRQRSAYRHWL
;
A
#
# COMPACT_ATOMS: atom_id res chain seq x y z
N MET A 1 -14.71 -10.48 7.22
CA MET A 1 -14.31 -9.50 6.17
C MET A 1 -12.83 -9.17 6.31
N ALA A 2 -12.03 -9.25 5.24
CA ALA A 2 -10.59 -9.00 5.28
C ALA A 2 -10.24 -7.66 4.62
N TRP A 3 -9.08 -7.11 4.99
CA TRP A 3 -8.54 -5.93 4.33
C TRP A 3 -7.60 -6.34 3.21
N TYR A 4 -7.66 -5.61 2.10
CA TYR A 4 -6.77 -5.79 0.95
C TYR A 4 -6.02 -4.50 0.64
N LEU A 5 -4.78 -4.67 0.22
CA LEU A 5 -3.87 -3.64 -0.25
C LEU A 5 -3.76 -3.78 -1.78
N VAL A 6 -4.28 -2.80 -2.50
CA VAL A 6 -4.24 -2.76 -3.96
C VAL A 6 -3.20 -1.75 -4.43
N PHE A 7 -2.25 -2.23 -5.21
CA PHE A 7 -1.13 -1.45 -5.72
C PHE A 7 -1.38 -1.03 -7.16
N TRP A 8 -1.06 0.21 -7.45
CA TRP A 8 -1.20 0.82 -8.78
C TRP A 8 0.17 1.04 -9.41
N ARG A 9 0.23 1.03 -10.74
CA ARG A 9 1.48 1.17 -11.52
C ARG A 9 2.23 2.48 -11.25
N ASN A 10 1.52 3.59 -11.10
CA ASN A 10 2.13 4.91 -10.94
C ASN A 10 1.97 5.46 -9.52
N ARG A 11 1.46 4.64 -8.59
CA ARG A 11 1.29 5.03 -7.19
C ARG A 11 2.26 4.27 -6.29
N SER A 12 2.94 5.01 -5.43
CA SER A 12 3.89 4.47 -4.45
C SER A 12 3.23 3.86 -3.21
N THR A 13 1.93 4.08 -3.02
CA THR A 13 1.15 3.59 -1.88
C THR A 13 -0.03 2.74 -2.32
N ALA A 14 -0.34 1.70 -1.54
CA ALA A 14 -1.54 0.90 -1.74
C ALA A 14 -2.83 1.69 -1.46
N THR A 15 -3.91 1.34 -2.17
CA THR A 15 -5.28 1.63 -1.75
C THR A 15 -5.75 0.52 -0.84
N VAL A 16 -6.28 0.88 0.32
CA VAL A 16 -6.89 -0.05 1.27
C VAL A 16 -8.37 -0.20 0.98
N VAL A 17 -8.85 -1.43 0.81
CA VAL A 17 -10.27 -1.74 0.62
C VAL A 17 -10.67 -2.96 1.45
N PRO A 18 -11.88 -2.99 2.03
CA PRO A 18 -12.45 -4.20 2.58
C PRO A 18 -12.97 -5.07 1.42
N ALA A 19 -12.63 -6.36 1.44
CA ALA A 19 -13.08 -7.33 0.43
C ALA A 19 -13.03 -8.76 0.98
N ALA A 20 -13.83 -9.65 0.38
CA ALA A 20 -13.78 -11.08 0.64
C ALA A 20 -12.73 -11.80 -0.23
N SER A 21 -12.42 -11.27 -1.41
CA SER A 21 -11.48 -11.85 -2.36
C SER A 21 -10.60 -10.80 -3.05
N ALA A 22 -9.52 -11.25 -3.67
CA ALA A 22 -8.64 -10.37 -4.46
C ALA A 22 -9.37 -9.78 -5.69
N GLY A 23 -10.30 -10.51 -6.31
CA GLY A 23 -11.11 -10.02 -7.42
C GLY A 23 -12.03 -8.87 -6.99
N GLN A 24 -12.74 -9.06 -5.88
CA GLN A 24 -13.58 -8.01 -5.30
C GLN A 24 -12.76 -6.79 -4.85
N ALA A 25 -11.57 -7.03 -4.28
CA ALA A 25 -10.65 -5.94 -3.92
C ALA A 25 -10.22 -5.11 -5.14
N ARG A 26 -9.94 -5.76 -6.29
CA ARG A 26 -9.61 -5.05 -7.54
C ARG A 26 -10.79 -4.20 -8.01
N SER A 27 -11.99 -4.75 -8.05
CA SER A 27 -13.21 -4.02 -8.42
C SER A 27 -13.43 -2.79 -7.51
N HIS A 28 -13.43 -2.99 -6.18
CA HIS A 28 -13.56 -1.89 -5.22
C HIS A 28 -12.46 -0.83 -5.37
N ALA A 29 -11.23 -1.25 -5.65
CA ALA A 29 -10.13 -0.33 -5.89
C ALA A 29 -10.30 0.43 -7.22
N GLN A 30 -10.83 -0.21 -8.26
CA GLN A 30 -11.12 0.40 -9.55
C GLN A 30 -12.12 1.56 -9.41
N HIS A 31 -13.14 1.41 -8.56
CA HIS A 31 -14.05 2.52 -8.23
C HIS A 31 -13.36 3.70 -7.54
N ARG A 32 -12.19 3.48 -6.93
CA ARG A 32 -11.35 4.52 -6.29
C ARG A 32 -10.18 4.94 -7.18
N HIS A 33 -10.15 4.52 -8.44
CA HIS A 33 -9.14 4.89 -9.40
C HIS A 33 -9.19 6.40 -9.66
N LYS A 34 -8.03 7.05 -9.73
CA LYS A 34 -7.89 8.46 -10.08
C LYS A 34 -6.95 8.60 -11.27
N LYS A 35 -7.12 9.69 -12.04
CA LYS A 35 -6.22 10.03 -13.14
C LYS A 35 -4.77 10.02 -12.64
N GLY A 36 -3.91 9.32 -13.38
CA GLY A 36 -2.48 9.19 -13.04
C GLY A 36 -2.11 8.03 -12.12
N TYR A 37 -3.05 7.23 -11.59
CA TYR A 37 -2.71 6.03 -10.81
C TYR A 37 -2.14 4.90 -11.67
N GLY A 38 -2.55 4.85 -12.95
CA GLY A 38 -2.20 3.76 -13.87
C GLY A 38 -2.97 2.47 -13.54
N GLY A 39 -2.60 1.35 -14.17
CA GLY A 39 -3.27 0.07 -13.96
C GLY A 39 -3.02 -0.54 -12.57
N ILE A 40 -3.93 -1.40 -12.11
CA ILE A 40 -3.72 -2.25 -10.93
C ILE A 40 -2.65 -3.28 -11.27
N VAL A 41 -1.59 -3.33 -10.47
CA VAL A 41 -0.48 -4.29 -10.66
C VAL A 41 -0.55 -5.46 -9.69
N ALA A 42 -1.09 -5.26 -8.50
CA ALA A 42 -1.22 -6.31 -7.50
C ALA A 42 -2.35 -6.01 -6.53
N ALA A 43 -3.04 -7.06 -6.06
CA ALA A 43 -3.95 -7.00 -4.93
C ALA A 43 -3.51 -8.06 -3.93
N ARG A 44 -3.16 -7.65 -2.71
CA ARG A 44 -2.67 -8.53 -1.66
C ARG A 44 -3.54 -8.41 -0.42
N ARG A 45 -3.81 -9.53 0.24
CA ARG A 45 -4.48 -9.51 1.54
C ARG A 45 -3.55 -8.85 2.57
N ALA A 46 -4.11 -7.97 3.39
CA ALA A 46 -3.38 -7.35 4.49
C ALA A 46 -3.00 -8.43 5.51
N ASN A 47 -1.78 -8.35 6.05
CA ASN A 47 -1.38 -9.21 7.16
C ASN A 47 -2.07 -8.74 8.46
N ALA A 48 -1.85 -9.48 9.56
CA ALA A 48 -2.49 -9.17 10.85
C ALA A 48 -2.13 -7.78 11.39
N ASP A 49 -0.90 -7.31 11.16
CA ASP A 49 -0.42 -6.00 11.64
C ASP A 49 -1.02 -4.84 10.85
N ASP A 50 -1.02 -4.94 9.52
CA ASP A 50 -1.67 -3.98 8.64
C ASP A 50 -3.17 -3.90 8.98
N SER A 51 -3.81 -5.06 9.16
CA SER A 51 -5.24 -5.13 9.50
C SER A 51 -5.55 -4.42 10.82
N ARG A 52 -4.68 -4.53 11.82
CA ARG A 52 -4.81 -3.82 13.11
C ARG A 52 -4.67 -2.31 12.94
N LEU A 53 -3.72 -1.83 12.15
CA LEU A 53 -3.58 -0.39 11.89
C LEU A 53 -4.76 0.18 11.11
N ILE A 54 -5.23 -0.53 10.09
CA ILE A 54 -6.39 -0.11 9.30
C ILE A 54 -7.63 0.03 10.19
N ARG A 55 -7.86 -0.94 11.09
CA ARG A 55 -8.97 -0.85 12.07
C ARG A 55 -8.86 0.35 13.01
N ARG A 56 -7.64 0.77 13.35
CA ARG A 56 -7.38 1.97 14.17
C ARG A 56 -7.49 3.28 13.37
N GLY A 57 -7.87 3.23 12.09
CA GLY A 57 -7.91 4.39 11.20
C GLY A 57 -6.52 4.90 10.79
N ALA A 58 -5.45 4.15 11.10
CA ALA A 58 -4.10 4.54 10.76
C ALA A 58 -3.79 4.23 9.29
N TRP A 59 -3.32 5.25 8.56
CA TRP A 59 -3.02 5.10 7.14
C TRP A 59 -1.79 4.21 6.91
N VAL A 60 -1.94 3.05 6.26
CA VAL A 60 -0.83 2.13 5.98
C VAL A 60 -0.06 2.55 4.74
N ARG A 61 1.17 3.07 4.91
CA ARG A 61 2.06 3.44 3.78
C ARG A 61 2.83 2.23 3.23
N ARG A 62 2.12 1.19 2.79
CA ARG A 62 2.77 0.02 2.19
C ARG A 62 3.17 0.30 0.75
N ARG A 63 4.45 0.10 0.45
CA ARG A 63 5.03 0.20 -0.89
C ARG A 63 4.94 -1.14 -1.62
N ARG A 64 5.11 -1.10 -2.94
CA ARG A 64 4.97 -2.28 -3.83
C ARG A 64 6.00 -3.38 -3.54
N ASP A 65 7.20 -2.98 -3.11
CA ASP A 65 8.28 -3.88 -2.66
C ASP A 65 7.99 -4.53 -1.28
N GLY A 66 6.82 -4.27 -0.69
CA GLY A 66 6.43 -4.79 0.62
C GLY A 66 6.97 -3.97 1.80
N SER A 67 7.82 -2.97 1.54
CA SER A 67 8.33 -2.09 2.57
C SER A 67 7.26 -1.14 3.07
N SER A 68 7.24 -0.90 4.39
CA SER A 68 6.34 0.05 5.03
C SER A 68 7.17 0.93 5.95
N PRO A 69 7.17 2.27 5.80
CA PRO A 69 7.88 3.18 6.72
C PRO A 69 7.40 3.05 8.17
N GLN A 70 6.20 2.50 8.37
CA GLN A 70 5.57 2.28 9.67
C GLN A 70 5.94 0.91 10.26
N PHE A 71 6.28 -0.06 9.42
CA PHE A 71 6.56 -1.44 9.82
C PHE A 71 7.97 -1.84 9.41
N GLY A 72 8.83 -1.94 10.42
CA GLY A 72 10.21 -2.35 10.28
C GLY A 72 11.02 -1.98 11.51
N SER A 73 12.10 -2.70 11.76
CA SER A 73 13.12 -2.31 12.74
C SER A 73 13.64 -0.92 12.44
N ALA A 74 14.32 -0.27 13.39
CA ALA A 74 14.92 1.06 13.17
C ALA A 74 15.76 1.11 11.87
N ARG A 75 16.45 0.01 11.54
CA ARG A 75 17.19 -0.17 10.27
C ARG A 75 16.28 -0.12 9.03
N SER A 76 15.14 -0.81 9.03
CA SER A 76 14.18 -0.76 7.93
C SER A 76 13.57 0.64 7.76
N LYS A 77 13.29 1.35 8.85
CA LYS A 77 12.83 2.76 8.82
C LYS A 77 13.91 3.68 8.25
N ALA A 78 15.18 3.48 8.63
CA ALA A 78 16.32 4.22 8.09
C ALA A 78 16.56 3.94 6.60
N ARG A 79 16.45 2.68 6.15
CA ARG A 79 16.55 2.31 4.73
C ARG A 79 15.43 2.95 3.90
N ALA A 80 14.20 2.94 4.40
CA ALA A 80 13.07 3.61 3.75
C ALA A 80 13.27 5.13 3.66
N ARG A 81 13.89 5.77 4.66
CA ARG A 81 14.31 7.19 4.62
C ARG A 81 15.39 7.42 3.55
N ARG A 82 16.46 6.61 3.52
CA ARG A 82 17.54 6.74 2.53
C ARG A 82 17.03 6.59 1.10
N GLN A 83 16.20 5.58 0.83
CA GLN A 83 15.56 5.44 -0.47
C GLN A 83 14.73 6.67 -0.83
N ARG A 84 14.02 7.26 0.14
CA ARG A 84 13.20 8.46 -0.10
C ARG A 84 14.07 9.67 -0.49
N SER A 85 15.23 9.86 0.14
CA SER A 85 16.20 10.87 -0.27
C SER A 85 16.75 10.57 -1.67
N ALA A 86 17.01 9.30 -1.97
CA ALA A 86 17.50 8.85 -3.27
C ALA A 86 16.45 8.87 -4.39
N TYR A 87 15.17 9.09 -4.12
CA TYR A 87 14.16 9.32 -5.16
C TYR A 87 13.70 10.79 -5.21
N ARG A 88 14.27 11.65 -4.35
CA ARG A 88 13.86 13.05 -4.23
C ARG A 88 14.36 13.92 -5.39
N HIS A 89 15.36 13.45 -6.13
CA HIS A 89 15.86 14.07 -7.36
C HIS A 89 15.13 13.58 -8.63
N TRP A 90 14.20 12.63 -8.48
CA TRP A 90 13.36 12.09 -9.56
C TRP A 90 11.91 12.60 -9.49
N LEU A 91 11.60 13.53 -8.59
CA LEU A 91 10.32 14.24 -8.44
C LEU A 91 10.53 15.71 -8.72
#